data_AF-A0A0Q3P0D8-F1
#
_entry.id   AF-A0A0Q3P0D8-F1
#
_cell.length_a   1.000
_cell.length_b   1.000
_cell.length_c   1.000
_cell.angle_alpha   90.00
_cell.angle_beta   90.00
_cell.angle_gamma   90.00
#
_symmetry.space_group_name_H-M   'P 1'
#
loop_
_entity.id
_entity.type
_entity.pdbx_description
1 polymer ?
#
loop_
_entity_poly.entity_id
_entity_poly.type
_entity_poly.pdbx_seq_one_letter_code
_entity_poly.pdbx_strand_id
1 'polypeptide(L)'
;MNDCYSRLRKLVPTIPPNKRVSKVEILQHVIDYILDLQLALETHPALLRQQQQPPALHPGSCPVGTPRTPLTALNTDPAGSVNKPGDSILCR
;
A
#
# COMPACT_ATOMS: atom_id res chain seq x y z
N MET A 1 -26.84 9.13 -1.72
CA MET A 1 -26.48 8.78 -0.31
C MET A 1 -26.87 7.34 0.06
N ASN A 2 -28.01 6.82 -0.40
CA ASN A 2 -28.40 5.42 -0.12
C ASN A 2 -27.54 4.39 -0.90
N ASP A 3 -26.88 4.82 -1.97
CA ASP A 3 -26.05 3.98 -2.83
C ASP A 3 -24.85 3.38 -2.09
N CYS A 4 -24.28 4.13 -1.15
CA CYS A 4 -23.19 3.67 -0.30
C CYS A 4 -23.65 2.50 0.58
N TYR A 5 -24.81 2.62 1.23
CA TYR A 5 -25.37 1.52 2.02
C TYR A 5 -25.70 0.30 1.16
N SER A 6 -26.22 0.49 -0.06
CA SER A 6 -26.45 -0.61 -1.01
C SER A 6 -25.16 -1.32 -1.42
N ARG A 7 -24.05 -0.59 -1.57
CA ARG A 7 -22.73 -1.17 -1.84
C ARG A 7 -22.18 -1.91 -0.62
N LEU A 8 -22.30 -1.35 0.58
CA LEU A 8 -21.86 -1.99 1.82
C LEU A 8 -22.54 -3.35 2.03
N ARG A 9 -23.85 -3.44 1.76
CA ARG A 9 -24.61 -4.70 1.82
C ARG A 9 -24.12 -5.80 0.87
N LYS A 10 -23.42 -5.44 -0.22
CA LYS A 10 -22.85 -6.41 -1.16
C LYS A 10 -21.42 -6.83 -0.77
N LEU A 11 -20.70 -5.97 -0.05
CA LEU A 11 -19.29 -6.18 0.30
C LEU A 11 -19.12 -6.87 1.65
N VAL A 12 -20.03 -6.66 2.59
CA VAL A 12 -19.94 -7.20 3.94
C VAL A 12 -20.71 -8.51 4.05
N PRO A 13 -20.05 -9.67 4.26
CA PRO A 13 -20.69 -10.99 4.22
C PRO A 13 -21.77 -11.19 5.29
N THR A 14 -21.67 -10.48 6.41
CA THR A 14 -22.56 -10.63 7.58
C THR A 14 -23.85 -9.83 7.45
N ILE A 15 -23.99 -8.94 6.45
CA ILE A 15 -25.20 -8.13 6.27
C ILE A 15 -26.19 -8.87 5.34
N PRO A 16 -27.42 -9.18 5.81
CA PRO A 16 -28.40 -9.87 4.98
C PRO A 16 -28.88 -8.98 3.81
N PRO A 17 -28.86 -9.44 2.54
CA PRO A 17 -29.18 -8.62 1.36
C PRO A 17 -30.68 -8.35 1.16
N ASN A 18 -31.56 -9.20 1.71
CA ASN A 18 -33.01 -9.14 1.47
C ASN A 18 -33.81 -8.74 2.72
N LYS A 19 -33.15 -8.27 3.79
CA LYS A 19 -33.80 -7.81 5.03
C LYS A 19 -33.68 -6.31 5.22
N ARG A 20 -34.58 -5.71 5.99
CA ARG A 20 -34.42 -4.31 6.42
C ARG A 20 -33.43 -4.30 7.58
N VAL A 21 -32.31 -3.61 7.38
CA VAL A 21 -31.25 -3.41 8.38
C VAL A 21 -31.10 -1.91 8.55
N SER A 22 -30.99 -1.43 9.79
CA SER A 22 -30.82 0.01 10.05
C SER A 22 -29.45 0.49 9.55
N LYS A 23 -29.33 1.81 9.34
CA LYS A 23 -28.03 2.41 8.97
C LYS A 23 -26.97 2.15 10.04
N VAL A 24 -27.35 2.18 11.31
CA VAL A 24 -26.43 1.93 12.43
C VAL A 24 -25.96 0.48 12.44
N GLU A 25 -26.86 -0.49 12.29
CA GLU A 25 -26.48 -1.90 12.19
C GLU A 25 -25.54 -2.15 10.99
N ILE A 26 -25.80 -1.53 9.84
CA ILE A 26 -24.89 -1.62 8.69
C ILE A 26 -23.49 -1.10 9.06
N LEU A 27 -23.40 0.02 9.77
CA LEU A 27 -22.11 0.57 10.19
C LEU A 27 -21.37 -0.36 11.16
N GLN A 28 -22.07 -1.01 12.09
CA GLN A 28 -21.46 -1.98 13.01
C GLN A 28 -20.87 -3.17 12.25
N HIS A 29 -21.66 -3.79 11.36
CA HIS A 29 -21.17 -4.89 10.52
C HIS A 29 -19.95 -4.50 9.66
N VAL A 30 -19.89 -3.25 9.20
CA VAL A 30 -18.75 -2.74 8.43
C VAL A 30 -17.50 -2.58 9.31
N ILE A 31 -17.66 -2.07 10.53
CA ILE A 31 -16.56 -1.94 11.49
C ILE A 31 -15.98 -3.33 11.79
N ASP A 32 -16.83 -4.30 12.15
CA ASP A 32 -16.40 -5.67 12.45
C ASP A 32 -15.66 -6.29 11.27
N TYR A 33 -16.20 -6.16 10.06
CA TYR A 33 -15.58 -6.72 8.85
C TYR A 33 -14.22 -6.09 8.54
N ILE A 34 -14.08 -4.77 8.73
CA ILE A 34 -12.80 -4.09 8.54
C ILE A 34 -11.76 -4.59 9.55
N LEU A 35 -12.15 -4.76 10.82
CA LEU A 35 -11.25 -5.26 11.87
C LEU A 35 -10.81 -6.70 11.59
N ASP A 36 -11.73 -7.57 11.19
CA ASP A 36 -11.44 -8.95 10.82
C ASP A 36 -10.48 -9.04 9.62
N LEU A 37 -10.69 -8.22 8.60
CA LEU A 37 -9.82 -8.16 7.42
C LEU A 37 -8.42 -7.64 7.78
N GLN A 38 -8.31 -6.63 8.64
CA GLN A 38 -7.01 -6.13 9.11
C GLN A 38 -6.24 -7.24 9.82
N LEU A 39 -6.87 -7.94 10.77
CA LEU A 39 -6.26 -9.06 11.50
C LEU A 39 -5.81 -10.19 10.56
N ALA A 40 -6.64 -10.55 9.58
CA ALA A 40 -6.31 -11.59 8.61
C ALA A 40 -5.09 -11.22 7.74
N LEU A 41 -4.97 -9.95 7.36
CA LEU A 41 -3.85 -9.44 6.56
C LEU A 41 -2.56 -9.30 7.38
N GLU A 42 -2.65 -8.91 8.65
CA GLU A 42 -1.50 -8.82 9.56
C GLU A 42 -0.91 -10.20 9.87
N THR A 43 -1.76 -11.21 10.03
CA THR A 43 -1.34 -12.58 10.36
C THR A 43 -0.82 -13.38 9.16
N HIS A 44 -1.23 -13.02 7.93
CA HIS A 44 -0.87 -13.75 6.71
C HIS A 44 -0.33 -12.81 5.60
N PRO A 45 0.89 -12.28 5.75
CA PRO A 45 1.49 -11.36 4.77
C PRO A 45 1.69 -11.98 3.37
N ALA A 46 1.64 -13.32 3.25
CA ALA A 46 1.69 -14.02 1.98
C ALA A 46 0.48 -13.69 1.06
N LEU A 47 -0.69 -13.38 1.62
CA LEU A 47 -1.87 -13.01 0.84
C LEU A 47 -1.71 -11.65 0.16
N LEU A 48 -1.02 -10.71 0.81
CA LEU A 48 -0.62 -9.42 0.21
C LEU A 48 0.37 -9.63 -0.95
N ARG A 49 1.34 -10.54 -0.77
CA ARG A 49 2.32 -10.83 -1.85
C ARG A 49 1.69 -11.46 -3.08
N GLN A 50 0.63 -12.26 -2.93
CA GLN A 50 -0.07 -12.88 -4.05
C GLN A 50 -0.81 -11.86 -4.92
N GLN A 51 -1.29 -10.75 -4.33
CA GLN A 51 -1.88 -9.65 -5.10
C GLN A 51 -0.82 -8.80 -5.85
N GLN A 52 0.46 -8.90 -5.46
CA GLN A 52 1.53 -8.05 -5.95
C GLN A 52 2.59 -8.77 -6.77
N GLN A 53 2.38 -10.03 -7.16
CA GLN A 53 3.27 -10.72 -8.09
C GLN A 53 2.99 -10.28 -9.53
N PRO A 54 3.94 -9.62 -10.23
CA PRO A 54 3.95 -9.60 -11.68
C PRO A 54 4.00 -11.05 -12.19
N PRO A 55 3.39 -11.38 -13.34
CA PRO A 55 3.54 -12.70 -13.94
C PRO A 55 5.03 -13.01 -14.06
N ALA A 56 5.44 -14.17 -13.53
CA ALA A 56 6.83 -14.61 -13.50
C ALA A 56 7.40 -14.61 -14.91
N LEU A 57 8.17 -13.57 -15.22
CA LEU A 57 8.99 -13.56 -16.40
C LEU A 57 10.22 -14.44 -16.10
N HIS A 58 10.39 -15.44 -16.96
CA HIS A 58 11.62 -16.12 -17.40
C HIS A 58 12.76 -16.45 -16.40
N PRO A 59 13.25 -17.71 -16.38
CA PRO A 59 14.51 -18.03 -15.73
C PRO A 59 15.66 -17.51 -16.61
N GLY A 60 16.29 -16.41 -16.19
CA GLY A 60 17.49 -15.92 -16.84
C GLY A 60 17.90 -14.54 -16.38
N SER A 61 19.06 -14.48 -15.73
CA SER A 61 19.88 -13.29 -15.42
C SER A 61 19.43 -12.35 -14.30
N CYS A 62 20.19 -12.36 -13.20
CA CYS A 62 20.40 -11.22 -12.30
C CYS A 62 21.20 -10.10 -13.03
N PRO A 63 21.20 -8.85 -12.55
CA PRO A 63 22.02 -8.51 -11.37
C PRO A 63 21.36 -7.52 -10.38
N VAL A 64 21.87 -7.55 -9.14
CA VAL A 64 22.12 -6.38 -8.24
C VAL A 64 20.98 -5.35 -8.14
N GLY A 65 20.22 -5.26 -7.04
CA GLY A 65 20.73 -4.93 -5.71
C GLY A 65 20.62 -3.43 -5.44
N THR A 66 19.41 -2.94 -5.14
CA THR A 66 19.20 -1.67 -4.42
C THR A 66 18.12 -1.86 -3.36
N PRO A 67 18.48 -2.09 -2.07
CA PRO A 67 17.51 -1.98 -0.99
C PRO A 67 17.09 -0.52 -0.86
N ARG A 68 15.77 -0.27 -0.75
CA ARG A 68 15.25 1.09 -0.55
C ARG A 68 15.78 1.64 0.78
N THR A 69 16.56 2.70 0.74
CA THR A 69 17.12 3.38 1.91
C THR A 69 15.98 3.86 2.81
N PRO A 70 15.96 3.51 4.11
CA PRO A 70 14.95 4.03 5.04
C PRO A 70 15.14 5.54 5.24
N LEU A 71 14.02 6.25 5.45
CA LEU A 71 13.95 7.72 5.59
C LEU A 71 14.85 8.31 6.70
N THR A 72 15.39 7.47 7.59
CA THR A 72 16.35 7.85 8.64
C THR A 72 17.69 8.37 8.08
N ALA A 73 18.09 7.99 6.86
CA ALA A 73 19.39 8.35 6.30
C ALA A 73 19.53 9.84 5.89
N LEU A 74 18.42 10.59 5.81
CA LEU A 74 18.43 11.99 5.37
C LEU A 74 18.59 13.00 6.52
N ASN A 75 18.68 12.55 7.78
CA ASN A 75 18.76 13.44 8.94
C ASN A 75 20.19 13.61 9.50
N THR A 76 21.21 13.15 8.78
CA THR A 76 22.60 13.41 9.15
C THR A 76 23.14 14.53 8.26
N ASP A 77 23.26 15.71 8.87
CA ASP A 77 23.95 16.89 8.35
C ASP A 77 25.34 16.53 7.80
N PRO A 78 25.64 16.81 6.52
CA PRO A 78 26.99 16.74 6.01
C PRO A 78 27.65 18.12 6.06
N ALA A 79 28.28 18.42 7.20
CA ALA A 79 29.40 19.33 7.24
C ALA A 79 30.57 18.76 6.40
N GLY A 80 31.02 19.51 5.38
CA GLY A 80 32.41 19.49 4.94
C GLY A 80 32.73 19.07 3.50
N SER A 81 33.17 20.07 2.74
CA SER A 81 34.42 20.11 1.95
C SER A 81 34.51 19.51 0.53
N VAL A 82 34.68 20.46 -0.43
CA VAL A 82 35.73 20.54 -1.49
C VAL A 82 35.66 19.48 -2.61
N ASN A 83 35.67 19.75 -3.93
CA ASN A 83 36.52 20.60 -4.77
C ASN A 83 35.98 20.60 -6.25
N LYS A 84 35.97 21.77 -6.91
CA LYS A 84 35.88 22.00 -8.39
C LYS A 84 37.24 21.67 -9.07
N PRO A 85 37.45 21.59 -10.42
CA PRO A 85 36.80 22.36 -11.50
C PRO A 85 36.58 21.65 -12.88
N GLY A 86 35.75 22.24 -13.74
CA GLY A 86 35.61 21.80 -15.14
C GLY A 86 34.62 22.62 -15.97
N ASP A 87 34.59 23.95 -15.82
CA ASP A 87 33.80 24.86 -16.65
C ASP A 87 34.70 25.46 -17.75
N SER A 88 34.47 25.10 -19.01
CA SER A 88 34.84 25.95 -20.14
C SER A 88 33.58 26.58 -20.71
N ILE A 89 33.41 27.84 -20.34
CA ILE A 89 32.36 28.78 -20.73
C ILE A 89 32.54 29.16 -22.20
N LEU A 90 31.51 29.01 -23.04
CA LEU A 90 31.29 29.93 -24.16
C LEU A 90 29.84 29.91 -24.64
N CYS A 91 28.99 30.79 -24.11
CA CYS A 91 27.80 31.25 -24.82
C CYS A 91 27.64 32.76 -24.63
N ARG A 92 27.91 33.43 -25.76
CA ARG A 92 27.54 34.76 -26.26
C ARG A 92 26.70 35.67 -25.38
#